data_AF-A0A432KEA6-F1
#
_entry.id   AF-A0A432KEA6-F1
#
_cell.length_a   1.000
_cell.length_b   1.000
_cell.length_c   1.000
_cell.angle_alpha   90.00
_cell.angle_beta   90.00
_cell.angle_gamma   90.00
#
_symmetry.space_group_name_H-M   'P 1'
#
loop_
_entity.id
_entity.type
_entity.pdbx_description
1 polymer ?
#
loop_
_entity_poly.entity_id
_entity_poly.type
_entity_poly.pdbx_seq_one_letter_code
_entity_poly.pdbx_strand_id
1 'polypeptide(L)'
;MEIQENTVVTLSYHVRKKDAEGELMDFYGQSYPLRFLFGSGKMLPYFEEQLRGKNQNETFSFKLPADFAYGKKDESLIKSIPLEDFTEKEGYTKETLEVGAYIRYENHKNHKAEKSLIKIKRK
;
A
#
# COMPACT_ATOMS: atom_id res chain seq x y z
N MET A 1 -3.66 -22.51 -20.95
CA MET A 1 -2.76 -21.39 -21.29
C MET A 1 -2.05 -21.00 -20.02
N GLU A 2 -0.73 -20.91 -20.09
CA GLU A 2 0.15 -20.60 -18.96
C GLU A 2 0.34 -19.08 -18.83
N ILE A 3 0.50 -18.58 -17.61
CA ILE A 3 0.84 -17.17 -17.38
C ILE A 3 2.30 -16.92 -17.77
N GLN A 4 2.48 -16.05 -18.77
CA GLN A 4 3.78 -15.61 -19.28
C GLN A 4 3.73 -14.13 -19.71
N GLU A 5 4.87 -13.60 -20.14
CA GLU A 5 5.01 -12.20 -20.59
C GLU A 5 3.94 -11.81 -21.61
N ASN A 6 3.42 -10.58 -21.50
CA ASN A 6 2.38 -10.02 -22.37
C ASN A 6 1.03 -10.77 -22.35
N THR A 7 0.77 -11.55 -21.30
CA THR A 7 -0.53 -12.21 -21.10
C THR A 7 -1.45 -11.33 -20.26
N VAL A 8 -2.72 -11.18 -20.67
CA VAL A 8 -3.75 -10.54 -19.84
C VAL A 8 -4.25 -11.54 -18.81
N VAL A 9 -3.98 -11.27 -17.53
CA VAL A 9 -4.34 -12.15 -16.42
C VAL A 9 -5.53 -11.57 -15.68
N THR A 10 -6.49 -12.42 -15.34
CA THR A 10 -7.67 -12.08 -14.51
C THR A 10 -7.60 -12.89 -13.23
N LEU A 11 -7.59 -12.22 -12.07
CA LEU A 11 -7.45 -12.87 -10.76
C LEU A 11 -8.55 -12.45 -9.79
N SER A 12 -8.94 -13.39 -8.95
CA SER A 12 -9.63 -13.11 -7.70
C SER A 12 -8.73 -13.59 -6.55
N TYR A 13 -8.47 -12.73 -5.57
CA TYR A 13 -7.57 -13.04 -4.47
C TYR A 13 -7.91 -12.21 -3.22
N HIS A 14 -7.35 -12.64 -2.09
CA HIS A 14 -7.41 -11.93 -0.81
C HIS A 14 -5.99 -11.65 -0.32
N VAL A 15 -5.76 -10.46 0.23
CA VAL A 15 -4.52 -10.08 0.92
C VAL A 15 -4.82 -10.04 2.40
N ARG A 16 -4.09 -10.82 3.18
CA ARG A 16 -4.24 -10.87 4.64
C ARG A 16 -2.94 -10.53 5.33
N LYS A 17 -3.06 -9.92 6.50
CA LYS A 17 -1.92 -9.51 7.32
C LYS A 17 -1.39 -10.69 8.12
N LYS A 18 -0.07 -10.91 8.12
CA LYS A 18 0.66 -11.99 8.82
C LYS A 18 0.44 -13.40 8.26
N ASP A 19 -0.81 -13.84 8.16
CA ASP A 19 -1.16 -15.23 7.80
C ASP A 19 -2.57 -15.33 7.19
N ALA A 20 -2.99 -16.56 6.86
CA ALA A 20 -4.24 -16.85 6.16
C ALA A 20 -5.51 -16.59 7.01
N GLU A 21 -5.39 -16.53 8.34
CA GLU A 21 -6.48 -16.21 9.25
C GLU A 21 -6.43 -14.74 9.71
N GLY A 22 -5.40 -14.02 9.32
CA GLY A 22 -5.19 -12.64 9.68
C GLY A 22 -6.20 -11.66 9.07
N GLU A 23 -6.06 -10.41 9.53
CA GLU A 23 -6.86 -9.26 9.09
C GLU A 23 -6.86 -9.14 7.56
N LEU A 24 -8.06 -9.08 6.97
CA LEU A 24 -8.21 -8.84 5.53
C LEU A 24 -7.84 -7.39 5.23
N MET A 25 -6.80 -7.22 4.42
CA MET A 25 -6.26 -5.91 4.05
C MET A 25 -6.83 -5.41 2.72
N ASP A 26 -6.96 -6.31 1.75
CA ASP A 26 -7.43 -6.01 0.40
C ASP A 26 -7.98 -7.28 -0.26
N PHE A 27 -8.87 -7.14 -1.25
CA PHE A 27 -9.40 -8.28 -2.00
C PHE A 27 -10.02 -7.90 -3.34
N TYR A 28 -9.96 -8.85 -4.28
CA TYR A 28 -10.66 -8.81 -5.55
C TYR A 28 -11.55 -10.05 -5.67
N GLY A 29 -12.86 -9.84 -5.72
CA GLY A 29 -13.85 -10.92 -5.83
C GLY A 29 -14.07 -11.39 -7.27
N GLN A 30 -14.87 -12.45 -7.45
CA GLN A 30 -15.21 -12.94 -8.80
C GLN A 30 -16.09 -11.95 -9.59
N SER A 31 -16.88 -11.11 -8.92
CA SER A 31 -17.72 -10.09 -9.54
C SER A 31 -16.93 -8.83 -9.97
N TYR A 32 -15.74 -8.62 -9.41
CA TYR A 32 -14.83 -7.53 -9.77
C TYR A 32 -13.38 -8.02 -9.71
N PRO A 33 -12.97 -8.90 -10.63
CA PRO A 33 -11.63 -9.46 -10.59
C PRO A 33 -10.59 -8.41 -10.98
N LEU A 34 -9.38 -8.54 -10.46
CA LEU A 34 -8.25 -7.75 -10.94
C LEU A 34 -7.88 -8.22 -12.35
N ARG A 35 -7.79 -7.29 -13.30
CA ARG A 35 -7.19 -7.52 -14.62
C ARG A 35 -5.95 -6.69 -14.79
N PHE A 36 -4.87 -7.32 -15.23
CA PHE A 36 -3.63 -6.64 -15.55
C PHE A 36 -2.87 -7.36 -16.67
N LEU A 37 -1.91 -6.66 -17.26
CA LEU A 37 -0.99 -7.21 -18.25
C LEU A 37 0.27 -7.72 -17.53
N PHE A 38 0.53 -9.03 -17.60
CA PHE A 38 1.69 -9.65 -16.97
C PHE A 38 2.99 -9.21 -17.65
N GLY A 39 4.01 -8.85 -16.86
CA GLY A 39 5.27 -8.29 -17.35
C GLY A 39 5.23 -6.78 -17.62
N SER A 40 4.10 -6.10 -17.37
CA SER A 40 3.99 -4.65 -17.60
C SER A 40 4.57 -3.78 -16.48
N GLY A 41 5.01 -4.40 -15.38
CA GLY A 41 5.51 -3.69 -14.19
C GLY A 41 4.41 -3.00 -13.37
N LYS A 42 3.13 -3.32 -13.61
CA LYS A 42 2.01 -2.80 -12.81
C LYS A 42 1.80 -3.53 -11.49
N MET A 43 2.30 -4.76 -11.36
CA MET A 43 2.24 -5.55 -10.14
C MET A 43 3.64 -5.67 -9.53
N LEU A 44 3.68 -6.03 -8.24
CA LEU A 44 4.94 -6.26 -7.53
C LEU A 44 5.72 -7.40 -8.22
N PRO A 45 7.03 -7.25 -8.47
CA PRO A 45 7.82 -8.27 -9.18
C PRO A 45 7.67 -9.66 -8.56
N TYR A 46 7.78 -9.76 -7.23
CA TYR A 46 7.60 -11.03 -6.51
C TYR A 46 6.20 -11.61 -6.70
N PHE A 47 5.17 -10.77 -6.78
CA PHE A 47 3.80 -11.23 -7.04
C PHE A 47 3.70 -11.84 -8.45
N GLU A 48 4.30 -11.21 -9.45
CA GLU A 48 4.34 -11.77 -10.81
C GLU A 48 5.17 -13.06 -10.88
N GLU A 49 6.30 -13.15 -10.19
CA GLU A 49 7.10 -14.37 -10.12
C GLU A 49 6.33 -15.58 -9.57
N GLN A 50 5.49 -15.36 -8.53
CA GLN A 50 4.67 -16.43 -7.97
C GLN A 50 3.53 -16.89 -8.89
N LEU A 51 3.17 -16.08 -9.89
CA LEU A 51 2.14 -16.40 -10.87
C LEU A 51 2.70 -16.96 -12.18
N ARG A 52 3.96 -16.68 -12.50
CA ARG A 52 4.63 -17.18 -13.70
C ARG A 52 4.50 -18.70 -13.75
N GLY A 53 4.07 -19.21 -14.89
CA GLY A 53 3.95 -20.65 -15.07
C GLY A 53 2.65 -21.28 -14.59
N LYS A 54 1.78 -20.52 -13.92
CA LYS A 54 0.49 -21.05 -13.46
C LYS A 54 -0.50 -21.18 -14.60
N ASN A 55 -1.35 -22.18 -14.50
CA ASN A 55 -2.42 -22.42 -15.46
C ASN A 55 -3.72 -21.72 -15.04
N GLN A 56 -4.61 -21.57 -16.02
CA GLN A 56 -5.96 -21.09 -15.78
C GLN A 56 -6.67 -21.98 -14.73
N ASN A 57 -7.41 -21.33 -13.81
CA ASN A 57 -8.14 -21.95 -12.70
C ASN A 57 -7.26 -22.61 -11.63
N GLU A 58 -5.94 -22.47 -11.71
CA GLU A 58 -5.03 -22.91 -10.65
C GLU A 58 -5.11 -21.97 -9.45
N THR A 59 -5.25 -22.53 -8.25
CA THR A 59 -5.19 -21.77 -7.01
C THR A 59 -3.74 -21.48 -6.61
N PHE A 60 -3.53 -20.34 -5.97
CA PHE A 60 -2.22 -19.95 -5.46
C PHE A 60 -2.35 -19.37 -4.06
N SER A 61 -1.30 -19.54 -3.26
CA SER A 61 -1.17 -18.93 -1.95
C SER A 61 0.32 -18.81 -1.65
N PHE A 62 0.76 -17.61 -1.31
CA PHE A 62 2.15 -17.35 -0.97
C PHE A 62 2.24 -16.24 0.07
N LYS A 63 3.34 -16.24 0.82
CA LYS A 63 3.70 -15.12 1.69
C LYS A 63 4.52 -14.12 0.88
N LEU A 64 4.16 -12.85 1.02
CA LEU A 64 4.86 -11.74 0.39
C LEU A 64 5.59 -10.94 1.49
N PRO A 65 6.92 -11.10 1.64
CA PRO A 65 7.68 -10.34 2.62
C PRO A 65 7.65 -8.85 2.31
N ALA A 66 7.72 -8.03 3.35
CA ALA A 66 7.68 -6.57 3.22
C ALA A 66 8.76 -6.03 2.26
N ASP A 67 9.97 -6.61 2.29
CA ASP A 67 11.09 -6.23 1.42
C ASP A 67 10.79 -6.41 -0.09
N PHE A 68 9.88 -7.31 -0.45
CA PHE A 68 9.43 -7.57 -1.82
C PHE A 68 8.10 -6.88 -2.17
N ALA A 69 7.54 -6.12 -1.24
CA ALA A 69 6.31 -5.36 -1.40
C ALA A 69 6.58 -3.86 -1.29
N TYR A 70 6.12 -3.25 -0.20
CA TYR A 70 6.21 -1.81 0.04
C TYR A 70 7.37 -1.42 0.98
N GLY A 71 8.31 -2.34 1.20
CA GLY A 71 9.41 -2.17 2.14
C GLY A 71 9.00 -2.39 3.60
N LYS A 72 10.01 -2.44 4.47
CA LYS A 72 9.81 -2.48 5.91
C LYS A 72 9.34 -1.12 6.42
N LYS A 73 8.67 -1.14 7.56
CA LYS A 73 8.37 0.09 8.31
C LYS A 73 9.68 0.83 8.59
N ASP A 74 9.82 2.00 7.99
CA ASP A 74 10.93 2.89 8.23
C ASP A 74 10.58 3.84 9.37
N GLU A 75 11.26 3.69 10.51
CA GLU A 75 11.03 4.52 11.68
C GLU A 75 11.54 5.95 11.50
N SER A 76 12.47 6.19 10.56
CA SER A 76 12.94 7.54 10.23
C SER A 76 11.87 8.40 9.55
N LEU A 77 10.86 7.76 8.94
CA LEU A 77 9.69 8.42 8.37
C LEU A 77 8.64 8.81 9.44
N ILE A 78 8.81 8.37 10.69
CA ILE A 78 7.93 8.73 11.80
C ILE A 78 8.48 9.99 12.48
N LYS A 79 7.76 11.09 12.33
CA LYS A 79 8.15 12.39 12.90
C LYS A 79 7.23 12.76 14.07
N SER A 80 7.84 13.27 15.13
CA SER A 80 7.12 13.95 16.22
C SER A 80 7.09 15.44 15.89
N ILE A 81 5.90 15.97 15.61
CA ILE A 81 5.69 17.38 15.28
C ILE A 81 4.87 18.00 16.41
N PRO A 82 5.30 19.13 16.99
CA PRO A 82 4.49 19.84 17.98
C PRO A 82 3.13 20.22 17.40
N LEU A 83 2.07 20.12 18.21
CA LEU A 83 0.72 20.48 17.76
C LEU A 83 0.63 21.95 17.32
N GLU A 84 1.45 22.80 17.93
CA GLU A 84 1.56 24.24 17.65
C GLU A 84 2.00 24.55 16.22
N ASP A 85 2.73 23.64 15.55
CA ASP A 85 3.14 23.80 14.15
C ASP A 85 1.94 23.63 13.19
N PHE A 86 0.80 23.08 13.64
CA PHE A 86 -0.42 22.95 12.85
C PHE A 86 -1.38 24.10 13.16
N THR A 87 -1.43 25.10 12.28
CA THR A 87 -2.24 26.30 12.48
C THR A 87 -3.46 26.34 11.55
N GLU A 88 -4.53 27.00 11.99
CA GLU A 88 -5.75 27.18 11.18
C GLU A 88 -5.48 27.99 9.90
N LYS A 89 -4.47 28.87 9.91
CA LYS A 89 -4.05 29.64 8.71
C LYS A 89 -3.55 28.74 7.58
N GLU A 90 -2.94 27.62 7.94
CA GLU A 90 -2.46 26.59 7.01
C GLU A 90 -3.56 25.55 6.68
N GLY A 91 -4.79 25.78 7.16
CA GLY A 91 -5.94 24.92 6.87
C GLY A 91 -6.09 23.71 7.80
N TYR A 92 -5.31 23.61 8.88
CA TYR A 92 -5.48 22.57 9.89
C TYR A 92 -6.49 23.02 10.95
N THR A 93 -7.64 22.36 11.01
CA THR A 93 -8.64 22.56 12.07
C THR A 93 -8.60 21.40 13.08
N LYS A 94 -9.19 21.60 14.26
CA LYS A 94 -9.33 20.53 15.27
C LYS A 94 -10.02 19.27 14.71
N GLU A 95 -10.95 19.44 13.76
CA GLU A 95 -11.63 18.33 13.08
C GLU A 95 -10.70 17.57 12.12
N THR A 96 -9.73 18.25 11.51
CA THR A 96 -8.72 17.59 10.65
C THR A 96 -7.60 16.91 11.45
N LEU A 97 -7.40 17.30 12.70
CA LEU A 97 -6.30 16.84 13.57
C LEU A 97 -6.73 15.71 14.51
N GLU A 98 -7.46 14.73 13.99
CA GLU A 98 -7.88 13.55 14.73
C GLU A 98 -6.87 12.40 14.63
N VAL A 99 -6.76 11.59 15.69
CA VAL A 99 -5.90 10.41 15.68
C VAL A 99 -6.37 9.45 14.60
N GLY A 100 -5.44 9.06 13.73
CA GLY A 100 -5.73 8.20 12.59
C GLY A 100 -6.07 8.96 11.30
N ALA A 101 -6.31 10.27 11.36
CA ALA A 101 -6.50 11.09 10.18
C ALA A 101 -5.22 11.17 9.35
N TYR A 102 -5.40 11.24 8.03
CA TYR A 102 -4.34 11.53 7.08
C TYR A 102 -4.42 13.01 6.70
N ILE A 103 -3.35 13.75 6.99
CA ILE A 103 -3.25 15.17 6.66
C ILE A 103 -2.10 15.39 5.68
N ARG A 104 -2.27 16.36 4.78
CA ARG A 104 -1.16 16.87 3.96
C ARG A 104 -0.31 17.74 4.86
N TYR A 105 0.96 17.39 5.03
CA TYR A 105 1.93 18.17 5.78
C TYR A 105 2.95 18.77 4.84
N GLU A 106 3.26 20.05 5.02
CA GLU A 106 4.29 20.78 4.29
C GLU A 106 5.37 21.25 5.26
N ASN A 107 6.60 20.73 5.09
CA ASN A 107 7.70 21.11 5.97
C ASN A 107 8.40 22.37 5.43
N HIS A 108 8.21 23.50 6.12
CA HIS A 108 8.86 24.77 5.77
C HIS A 108 10.23 24.99 6.42
N LYS A 109 10.68 24.10 7.33
CA LYS A 109 11.93 24.27 8.10
C LYS A 109 13.19 23.80 7.36
N ASN A 110 13.05 22.94 6.34
CA ASN A 110 14.15 22.57 5.45
C ASN A 110 13.94 23.25 4.09
N HIS A 111 15.01 23.72 3.46
CA HIS A 111 15.05 24.40 2.15
C HIS A 111 14.42 23.61 0.97
N LYS A 112 13.84 22.43 1.22
CA LYS A 112 12.99 21.69 0.29
C LYS A 112 11.61 21.54 0.93
N ALA A 113 10.63 22.24 0.38
CA ALA A 113 9.22 22.02 0.68
C ALA A 113 8.86 20.59 0.25
N GLU A 114 8.80 19.67 1.21
CA GLU A 114 8.34 18.31 0.99
C GLU A 114 6.88 18.24 1.43
N LYS A 115 6.00 17.81 0.52
CA LYS A 115 4.58 17.62 0.79
C LYS A 115 4.34 16.13 0.98
N SER A 116 3.94 15.73 2.19
CA SER A 116 3.77 14.33 2.56
C SER A 116 2.43 14.12 3.24
N LEU A 117 1.74 13.02 2.94
CA LEU A 117 0.56 12.58 3.70
C LEU A 117 1.04 11.89 4.97
N ILE A 118 0.69 12.43 6.14
CA ILE A 118 1.09 11.87 7.43
C ILE A 118 -0.13 11.40 8.22
N LYS A 119 0.02 10.30 8.97
CA LYS A 119 -1.02 9.77 9.86
C LYS A 119 -0.77 10.26 11.29
N ILE A 120 -1.78 10.89 11.89
CA ILE A 120 -1.69 11.35 13.28
C ILE A 120 -1.77 10.14 14.22
N LYS A 121 -0.83 10.05 15.18
CA LYS A 121 -0.84 9.05 16.25
C LYS A 121 -0.71 9.76 17.60
N ARG A 122 -1.47 9.30 18.59
CA ARG A 122 -1.19 9.65 20.00
C ARG A 122 0.07 8.93 20.46
N LYS A 123 0.87 9.62 21.27
CA LYS A 123 2.02 9.05 21.96
C LYS A 123 1.55 8.06 23.03
#